data_AF-A0A7C3JWE3-F1
#
_entry.id   AF-A0A7C3JWE3-F1
#
_cell.length_a   1.000
_cell.length_b   1.000
_cell.length_c   1.000
_cell.angle_alpha   90.00
_cell.angle_beta   90.00
_cell.angle_gamma   90.00
#
_symmetry.space_group_name_H-M   'P 1'
#
loop_
_entity.id
_entity.type
_entity.pdbx_description
1 polymer ?
#
loop_
_entity_poly.entity_id
_entity_poly.type
_entity_poly.pdbx_seq_one_letter_code
_entity_poly.pdbx_strand_id
1 'polypeptide(L)'
;PLVRPEDYGVALDAEHWDERTIRNIKMPWSKAKQTKNFLWEKGFQFYCLTPKTRHRVHSGWSNVDWHMLYDSNFGDPYRLDKRAPCVGEHQLHMNPQAARDLGINDGDYVYVDANPADRPYLGAKPDDPFYRVARLMLRVKYNHAYPYNIVMMKHAPFIATEKSVKAHETRPDGRALSENTGYQANLRYGSQQSITRNWHMPMHQTDSLFHKAKVSMSFIFGGEADNHAINTVPKETLVRITKAEDGGMGGKGIWKPATTGYTPDNENEMMKRYLAGDLTKVKT
;
A
#
# COMPACT_ATOMS: atom_id res chain seq x y z
N PRO A 1 -27.22 -0.28 -22.91
CA PRO A 1 -26.17 -1.32 -23.03
C PRO A 1 -26.83 -2.66 -23.39
N LEU A 2 -26.58 -3.16 -24.60
CA LEU A 2 -27.24 -4.36 -25.14
C LEU A 2 -26.66 -5.68 -24.59
N VAL A 3 -25.53 -5.63 -23.89
CA VAL A 3 -24.89 -6.78 -23.25
C VAL A 3 -24.70 -6.49 -21.76
N ARG A 4 -25.13 -7.42 -20.92
CA ARG A 4 -25.09 -7.42 -19.46
C ARG A 4 -24.36 -8.67 -18.96
N PRO A 5 -23.82 -8.67 -17.72
CA PRO A 5 -23.17 -9.85 -17.13
C PRO A 5 -23.94 -11.17 -17.25
N GLU A 6 -25.27 -11.11 -17.08
CA GLU A 6 -26.17 -12.25 -17.23
C GLU A 6 -26.17 -12.86 -18.65
N ASP A 7 -25.99 -12.05 -19.69
CA ASP A 7 -26.02 -12.50 -21.09
C ASP A 7 -24.83 -13.41 -21.45
N TYR A 8 -23.76 -13.37 -20.67
CA TYR A 8 -22.57 -14.25 -20.81
C TYR A 8 -22.32 -15.09 -19.56
N GLY A 9 -23.36 -15.35 -18.76
CA GLY A 9 -23.35 -16.35 -17.70
C GLY A 9 -22.68 -15.93 -16.39
N VAL A 10 -22.41 -14.64 -16.18
CA VAL A 10 -21.80 -14.13 -14.93
C VAL A 10 -22.89 -13.64 -13.98
N ALA A 11 -23.07 -14.36 -12.87
CA ALA A 11 -24.08 -14.04 -11.86
C ALA A 11 -23.81 -12.70 -11.14
N LEU A 12 -24.86 -12.08 -10.59
CA LEU A 12 -24.76 -10.80 -9.87
C LEU A 12 -23.95 -10.86 -8.58
N ASP A 13 -23.83 -12.05 -7.99
CA ASP A 13 -23.11 -12.36 -6.76
C ASP A 13 -21.75 -13.03 -7.00
N ALA A 14 -21.32 -13.17 -8.27
CA ALA A 14 -20.02 -13.72 -8.63
C ALA A 14 -18.86 -13.01 -7.88
N GLU A 15 -18.16 -13.75 -7.03
CA GLU A 15 -17.05 -13.27 -6.20
C GLU A 15 -15.68 -13.52 -6.83
N HIS A 16 -15.58 -14.44 -7.81
CA HIS A 16 -14.30 -14.79 -8.43
C HIS A 16 -13.66 -13.54 -9.02
N TRP A 17 -12.36 -13.38 -8.78
CA TRP A 17 -11.66 -12.15 -9.12
C TRP A 17 -11.68 -11.88 -10.63
N ASP A 18 -11.64 -12.90 -11.50
CA ASP A 18 -11.74 -12.68 -12.95
C ASP A 18 -13.15 -12.29 -13.41
N GLU A 19 -14.18 -12.93 -12.87
CA GLU A 19 -15.59 -12.62 -13.18
C GLU A 19 -15.91 -11.17 -12.83
N ARG A 20 -15.40 -10.67 -11.70
CA ARG A 20 -15.58 -9.27 -11.27
C ARG A 20 -15.02 -8.24 -12.25
N THR A 21 -14.02 -8.59 -13.06
CA THR A 21 -13.45 -7.71 -14.10
C THR A 21 -14.45 -7.43 -15.21
N ILE A 22 -15.25 -8.43 -15.54
CA ILE A 22 -16.22 -8.38 -16.64
C ILE A 22 -17.64 -8.19 -16.12
N ARG A 23 -17.89 -8.25 -14.81
CA ARG A 23 -19.21 -8.04 -14.18
C ARG A 23 -19.57 -6.54 -14.08
N ASN A 24 -19.62 -5.84 -15.21
CA ASN A 24 -19.98 -4.42 -15.28
C ASN A 24 -21.51 -4.21 -15.12
N ILE A 25 -22.00 -4.31 -13.89
CA ILE A 25 -23.43 -4.11 -13.59
C ILE A 25 -23.75 -2.62 -13.55
N LYS A 26 -24.64 -2.16 -14.44
CA LYS A 26 -25.17 -0.79 -14.42
C LYS A 26 -26.40 -0.71 -13.54
N MET A 27 -26.35 0.07 -12.47
CA MET A 27 -27.46 0.28 -11.54
C MET A 27 -27.74 1.78 -11.36
N PRO A 28 -29.01 2.20 -11.15
CA PRO A 28 -29.30 3.53 -10.63
C PRO A 28 -28.67 3.72 -9.24
N TRP A 29 -28.25 4.95 -8.92
CA TRP A 29 -27.65 5.27 -7.62
C TRP A 29 -28.54 4.84 -6.44
N SER A 30 -29.86 5.02 -6.56
CA SER A 30 -30.84 4.63 -5.54
C SER A 30 -30.79 3.15 -5.17
N LYS A 31 -30.37 2.27 -6.09
CA LYS A 31 -30.15 0.84 -5.86
C LYS A 31 -28.70 0.52 -5.52
N ALA A 32 -27.73 1.14 -6.21
CA ALA A 32 -26.30 0.91 -5.97
C ALA A 32 -25.90 1.18 -4.51
N LYS A 33 -26.40 2.27 -3.92
CA LYS A 33 -26.10 2.64 -2.52
C LYS A 33 -26.65 1.67 -1.46
N GLN A 34 -27.55 0.76 -1.85
CA GLN A 34 -28.10 -0.27 -0.97
C GLN A 34 -27.26 -1.55 -1.01
N THR A 35 -26.36 -1.68 -1.99
CA THR A 35 -25.46 -2.84 -2.12
C THR A 35 -24.29 -2.71 -1.14
N LYS A 36 -23.73 -3.85 -0.76
CA LYS A 36 -22.50 -3.93 0.02
C LYS A 36 -21.47 -4.74 -0.75
N ASN A 37 -20.21 -4.33 -0.66
CA ASN A 37 -19.12 -5.09 -1.22
C ASN A 37 -18.79 -6.26 -0.26
N PHE A 38 -18.84 -7.51 -0.73
CA PHE A 38 -18.58 -8.68 0.10
C PHE A 38 -17.20 -8.65 0.79
N LEU A 39 -16.19 -8.04 0.16
CA LEU A 39 -14.87 -7.86 0.79
C LEU A 39 -14.94 -6.87 1.96
N TRP A 40 -15.77 -5.83 1.84
CA TRP A 40 -15.99 -4.88 2.92
C TRP A 40 -16.61 -5.56 4.15
N GLU A 41 -17.57 -6.47 3.93
CA GLU A 41 -18.17 -7.29 4.99
C GLU A 41 -17.18 -8.28 5.61
N LYS A 42 -16.19 -8.74 4.83
CA LYS A 42 -15.06 -9.57 5.29
C LYS A 42 -13.92 -8.76 5.93
N GLY A 43 -14.09 -7.46 6.14
CA GLY A 43 -13.13 -6.59 6.83
C GLY A 43 -12.07 -5.90 5.95
N PHE A 44 -12.15 -6.01 4.62
CA PHE A 44 -11.31 -5.26 3.68
C PHE A 44 -11.87 -3.85 3.47
N GLN A 45 -11.85 -3.07 4.54
CA GLN A 45 -12.57 -1.79 4.68
C GLN A 45 -11.72 -0.56 4.40
N PHE A 46 -10.50 -0.74 3.88
CA PHE A 46 -9.60 0.35 3.56
C PHE A 46 -9.29 0.36 2.07
N TYR A 47 -9.39 1.53 1.47
CA TYR A 47 -8.92 1.76 0.11
C TYR A 47 -7.45 2.20 0.15
N CYS A 48 -6.57 1.39 -0.41
CA CYS A 48 -5.13 1.64 -0.38
C CYS A 48 -4.67 2.35 -1.66
N LEU A 49 -4.22 3.59 -1.51
CA LEU A 49 -3.63 4.41 -2.56
C LEU A 49 -2.12 4.18 -2.65
N THR A 50 -1.59 4.15 -3.88
CA THR A 50 -0.14 4.01 -4.13
C THR A 50 0.45 5.13 -5.00
N PRO A 51 0.45 6.40 -4.53
CA PRO A 51 1.00 7.52 -5.29
C PRO A 51 2.53 7.43 -5.38
N LYS A 52 3.11 8.02 -6.43
CA LYS A 52 4.57 8.15 -6.55
C LYS A 52 5.10 9.05 -5.43
N THR A 53 6.28 8.70 -4.90
CA THR A 53 6.96 9.53 -3.91
C THR A 53 7.65 10.74 -4.57
N ARG A 54 7.76 11.84 -3.82
CA ARG A 54 8.58 13.02 -4.18
C ARG A 54 10.09 12.80 -4.02
N HIS A 55 10.52 11.79 -3.24
CA HIS A 55 11.93 11.63 -2.85
C HIS A 55 12.69 10.61 -3.70
N ARG A 56 12.01 9.89 -4.59
CA ARG A 56 12.56 8.82 -5.44
C ARG A 56 11.87 8.80 -6.79
N VAL A 57 12.48 8.19 -7.79
CA VAL A 57 11.89 8.02 -9.14
C VAL A 57 11.60 6.54 -9.34
N HIS A 58 10.35 6.15 -9.06
CA HIS A 58 10.00 4.75 -8.85
C HIS A 58 10.93 4.12 -7.81
N SER A 59 11.54 2.98 -8.13
CA SER A 59 12.54 2.33 -7.30
C SER A 59 13.94 2.94 -7.43
N GLY A 60 14.18 3.79 -8.44
CA GLY A 60 15.41 4.56 -8.55
C GLY A 60 15.65 5.41 -7.31
N TRP A 61 16.88 5.44 -6.83
CA TRP A 61 17.31 6.11 -5.59
C TRP A 61 16.83 5.45 -4.27
N SER A 62 16.21 4.27 -4.33
CA SER A 62 15.76 3.54 -3.14
C SER A 62 16.87 2.97 -2.27
N ASN A 63 18.10 2.93 -2.77
CA ASN A 63 19.30 2.45 -2.08
C ASN A 63 20.23 3.61 -1.65
N VAL A 64 19.77 4.85 -1.73
CA VAL A 64 20.54 6.03 -1.34
C VAL A 64 20.05 6.52 0.01
N ASP A 65 20.94 6.52 0.99
CA ASP A 65 20.62 6.77 2.40
C ASP A 65 19.88 8.10 2.62
N TRP A 66 20.33 9.18 1.99
CA TRP A 66 19.67 10.48 2.08
C TRP A 66 18.21 10.44 1.61
N HIS A 67 17.93 9.73 0.51
CA HIS A 67 16.56 9.60 0.02
C HIS A 67 15.72 8.73 0.95
N MET A 68 16.28 7.66 1.54
CA MET A 68 15.58 6.83 2.51
C MET A 68 15.25 7.57 3.80
N LEU A 69 16.19 8.38 4.31
CA LEU A 69 16.03 9.19 5.51
C LEU A 69 14.94 10.25 5.34
N TYR A 70 14.88 10.91 4.18
CA TYR A 70 13.88 11.96 3.93
C TYR A 70 12.52 11.43 3.46
N ASP A 71 12.44 10.23 2.87
CA ASP A 71 11.17 9.71 2.34
C ASP A 71 10.18 9.25 3.42
N SER A 72 10.67 9.01 4.63
CA SER A 72 9.93 8.35 5.71
C SER A 72 10.03 9.10 7.02
N ASN A 73 8.98 9.02 7.84
CA ASN A 73 8.99 9.50 9.22
C ASN A 73 9.78 8.57 10.15
N PHE A 74 10.19 7.40 9.65
CA PHE A 74 10.97 6.40 10.38
C PHE A 74 12.45 6.41 9.96
N GLY A 75 12.95 7.52 9.44
CA GLY A 75 14.37 7.70 9.15
C GLY A 75 15.20 7.67 10.43
N ASP A 76 16.21 6.79 10.46
CA ASP A 76 17.17 6.66 11.56
C ASP A 76 18.55 6.29 10.97
N PRO A 77 19.50 7.25 10.90
CA PRO A 77 20.83 6.99 10.35
C PRO A 77 21.64 6.02 11.21
N TYR A 78 21.30 5.87 12.50
CA TYR A 78 21.97 4.98 13.43
C TYR A 78 21.35 3.59 13.46
N ARG A 79 20.12 3.44 12.97
CA ARG A 79 19.35 2.20 12.98
C ARG A 79 19.34 1.55 14.37
N LEU A 80 18.99 2.34 15.39
CA LEU A 80 18.95 1.92 16.79
C LEU A 80 17.94 0.79 17.00
N ASP A 81 16.81 0.83 16.28
CA ASP A 81 15.94 -0.33 16.12
C ASP A 81 16.43 -1.19 14.95
N LYS A 82 17.08 -2.32 15.28
CA LYS A 82 17.61 -3.26 14.29
C LYS A 82 16.54 -3.91 13.41
N ARG A 83 15.25 -3.80 13.73
CA ARG A 83 14.16 -4.28 12.86
C ARG A 83 14.00 -3.43 11.61
N ALA A 84 14.44 -2.17 11.62
CA ALA A 84 14.41 -1.35 10.43
C ALA A 84 15.25 -2.01 9.32
N PRO A 85 14.72 -2.21 8.11
CA PRO A 85 15.43 -2.92 7.04
C PRO A 85 16.70 -2.19 6.59
N CYS A 86 16.74 -0.85 6.75
CA CYS A 86 17.86 0.04 6.42
C CYS A 86 17.82 1.30 7.30
N VAL A 87 18.40 2.42 6.86
CA VAL A 87 18.37 3.74 7.54
C VAL A 87 17.00 4.45 7.50
N GLY A 88 16.00 3.80 6.90
CA GLY A 88 14.62 4.26 6.86
C GLY A 88 13.70 3.11 6.49
N GLU A 89 12.39 3.33 6.64
CA GLU A 89 11.37 2.32 6.41
C GLU A 89 10.26 2.80 5.48
N HIS A 90 9.61 1.88 4.77
CA HIS A 90 8.35 2.22 4.13
C HIS A 90 7.22 2.39 5.16
N GLN A 91 6.21 3.19 4.84
CA GLN A 91 5.15 3.55 5.77
C GLN A 91 3.76 3.55 5.14
N LEU A 92 2.76 3.23 5.97
CA LEU A 92 1.34 3.33 5.66
C LEU A 92 0.76 4.55 6.39
N HIS A 93 0.32 5.55 5.65
CA HIS A 93 -0.44 6.66 6.22
C HIS A 93 -1.87 6.22 6.49
N MET A 94 -2.35 6.51 7.70
CA MET A 94 -3.67 6.12 8.16
C MET A 94 -4.31 7.25 8.97
N ASN A 95 -5.62 7.38 8.86
CA ASN A 95 -6.39 8.26 9.73
C ASN A 95 -6.21 7.82 11.21
N PRO A 96 -5.92 8.74 12.15
CA PRO A 96 -5.67 8.38 13.54
C PRO A 96 -6.84 7.68 14.23
N GLN A 97 -8.08 8.12 13.98
CA GLN A 97 -9.27 7.51 14.58
C GLN A 97 -9.46 6.07 14.06
N ALA A 98 -9.32 5.88 12.74
CA ALA A 98 -9.40 4.53 12.17
C ALA A 98 -8.33 3.59 12.73
N ALA A 99 -7.12 4.09 12.97
CA ALA A 99 -6.06 3.29 13.58
C ALA A 99 -6.39 2.90 15.04
N ARG A 100 -6.91 3.84 15.84
CA ARG A 100 -7.36 3.57 17.21
C ARG A 100 -8.49 2.57 17.29
N ASP A 101 -9.46 2.66 16.38
CA ASP A 101 -10.58 1.72 16.32
C ASP A 101 -10.12 0.30 15.97
N LEU A 102 -8.92 0.15 15.39
CA LEU A 102 -8.23 -1.12 15.17
C LEU A 102 -7.21 -1.49 16.26
N GLY A 103 -7.04 -0.67 17.30
CA GLY A 103 -6.03 -0.87 18.35
C GLY A 103 -4.58 -0.72 17.87
N ILE A 104 -4.34 0.12 16.85
CA ILE A 104 -3.03 0.36 16.24
C ILE A 104 -2.50 1.73 16.68
N ASN A 105 -1.33 1.76 17.30
CA ASN A 105 -0.66 3.00 17.68
C ASN A 105 0.14 3.60 16.52
N ASP A 106 0.41 4.91 16.59
CA ASP A 106 1.33 5.56 15.66
C ASP A 106 2.73 4.92 15.75
N GLY A 107 3.23 4.43 14.61
CA GLY A 107 4.51 3.74 14.50
C GLY A 107 4.47 2.20 14.66
N ASP A 108 3.31 1.59 14.98
CA ASP A 108 3.17 0.13 15.01
C ASP A 108 3.39 -0.50 13.63
N TYR A 109 3.89 -1.74 13.59
CA TYR A 109 3.91 -2.53 12.36
C TYR A 109 2.55 -3.18 12.12
N VAL A 110 2.14 -3.20 10.86
CA VAL A 110 0.89 -3.81 10.42
C VAL A 110 1.11 -4.69 9.20
N TYR A 111 0.33 -5.77 9.11
CA TYR A 111 0.10 -6.44 7.85
C TYR A 111 -0.96 -5.69 7.05
N VAL A 112 -0.74 -5.61 5.74
CA VAL A 112 -1.72 -5.06 4.79
C VAL A 112 -2.07 -6.16 3.80
N ASP A 113 -3.27 -6.70 3.95
CA ASP A 113 -3.75 -7.85 3.18
C ASP A 113 -4.83 -7.43 2.20
N ALA A 114 -4.75 -7.92 0.96
CA ALA A 114 -5.84 -7.82 -0.01
C ALA A 114 -6.69 -9.10 0.02
N ASN A 115 -7.64 -9.23 -0.93
CA ASN A 115 -8.47 -10.43 -1.06
C ASN A 115 -7.60 -11.71 -1.06
N PRO A 116 -7.76 -12.60 -0.07
CA PRO A 116 -6.88 -13.75 0.12
C PRO A 116 -7.13 -14.87 -0.90
N ALA A 117 -8.18 -14.75 -1.70
CA ALA A 117 -8.48 -15.71 -2.75
C ALA A 117 -7.36 -15.77 -3.82
N ASP A 118 -6.63 -14.66 -4.00
CA ASP A 118 -5.60 -14.50 -5.03
C ASP A 118 -4.36 -13.70 -4.60
N ARG A 119 -4.35 -13.11 -3.39
CA ARG A 119 -3.21 -12.33 -2.87
C ARG A 119 -2.74 -12.86 -1.50
N PRO A 120 -1.43 -12.79 -1.20
CA PRO A 120 -0.35 -12.18 -1.98
C PRO A 120 0.12 -13.00 -3.19
N TYR A 121 -0.30 -14.26 -3.27
CA TYR A 121 -0.21 -15.12 -4.46
C TYR A 121 -1.29 -16.20 -4.35
N LEU A 122 -1.57 -16.91 -5.46
CA LEU A 122 -2.59 -17.96 -5.50
C LEU A 122 -2.24 -19.11 -4.55
N GLY A 123 -3.18 -19.47 -3.68
CA GLY A 123 -3.01 -20.56 -2.72
C GLY A 123 -2.04 -20.25 -1.58
N ALA A 124 -1.78 -18.97 -1.29
CA ALA A 124 -0.93 -18.55 -0.18
C ALA A 124 -1.35 -19.15 1.16
N LYS A 125 -0.41 -19.76 1.88
CA LYS A 125 -0.61 -20.35 3.20
C LYS A 125 0.47 -19.88 4.18
N PRO A 126 0.15 -19.64 5.46
CA PRO A 126 1.14 -19.18 6.44
C PRO A 126 2.34 -20.10 6.67
N ASP A 127 2.21 -21.40 6.40
CA ASP A 127 3.28 -22.40 6.53
C ASP A 127 4.22 -22.45 5.32
N ASP A 128 3.85 -21.81 4.21
CA ASP A 128 4.72 -21.64 3.04
C ASP A 128 5.84 -20.63 3.35
N PRO A 129 7.13 -21.01 3.24
CA PRO A 129 8.24 -20.09 3.43
C PRO A 129 8.20 -18.84 2.53
N PHE A 130 7.54 -18.90 1.36
CA PHE A 130 7.37 -17.76 0.47
C PHE A 130 6.31 -16.77 0.97
N TYR A 131 5.40 -17.18 1.86
CA TYR A 131 4.35 -16.34 2.42
C TYR A 131 4.90 -15.09 3.08
N ARG A 132 5.93 -15.24 3.91
CA ARG A 132 6.63 -14.11 4.54
C ARG A 132 7.33 -13.22 3.51
N VAL A 133 7.86 -13.77 2.42
CA VAL A 133 8.49 -12.95 1.36
C VAL A 133 7.46 -12.08 0.66
N ALA A 134 6.27 -12.62 0.42
CA ALA A 134 5.23 -11.97 -0.36
C ALA A 134 4.22 -11.15 0.47
N ARG A 135 4.00 -11.44 1.76
CA ARG A 135 3.03 -10.69 2.57
C ARG A 135 3.61 -9.35 3.02
N LEU A 136 2.90 -8.27 2.72
CA LEU A 136 3.34 -6.92 3.05
C LEU A 136 3.23 -6.64 4.56
N MET A 137 4.35 -6.20 5.14
CA MET A 137 4.40 -5.59 6.46
C MET A 137 5.17 -4.27 6.43
N LEU A 138 4.61 -3.23 7.05
CA LEU A 138 5.21 -1.90 7.17
C LEU A 138 4.65 -1.14 8.37
N ARG A 139 5.22 0.03 8.68
CA ARG A 139 4.83 0.84 9.83
C ARG A 139 3.69 1.78 9.52
N VAL A 140 2.76 1.95 10.45
CA VAL A 140 1.68 2.95 10.35
C VAL A 140 2.19 4.31 10.80
N LYS A 141 1.87 5.36 10.04
CA LYS A 141 2.00 6.75 10.46
C LYS A 141 0.64 7.43 10.48
N TYR A 142 0.29 8.00 11.62
CA TYR A 142 -0.91 8.82 11.78
C TYR A 142 -0.86 10.05 10.87
N ASN A 143 -1.94 10.27 10.11
CA ASN A 143 -2.08 11.39 9.18
C ASN A 143 -3.56 11.76 8.97
N HIS A 144 -3.98 12.94 9.48
CA HIS A 144 -5.36 13.44 9.34
C HIS A 144 -5.75 13.85 7.92
N ALA A 145 -4.79 14.00 7.00
CA ALA A 145 -5.09 14.32 5.60
C ALA A 145 -5.83 13.17 4.87
N TYR A 146 -5.79 11.96 5.42
CA TYR A 146 -6.48 10.81 4.86
C TYR A 146 -7.83 10.58 5.54
N PRO A 147 -8.92 10.39 4.75
CA PRO A 147 -10.22 9.99 5.29
C PRO A 147 -10.16 8.64 6.02
N TYR A 148 -11.14 8.38 6.88
CA TYR A 148 -11.19 7.22 7.77
C TYR A 148 -10.89 5.88 7.07
N ASN A 149 -11.55 5.59 5.95
CA ASN A 149 -11.39 4.34 5.20
C ASN A 149 -10.33 4.41 4.08
N ILE A 150 -9.45 5.40 4.08
CA ILE A 150 -8.41 5.56 3.07
C ILE A 150 -7.04 5.42 3.73
N VAL A 151 -6.19 4.59 3.14
CA VAL A 151 -4.79 4.50 3.52
C VAL A 151 -3.89 4.72 2.32
N MET A 152 -2.65 5.12 2.57
CA MET A 152 -1.69 5.41 1.51
C MET A 152 -0.31 4.87 1.85
N MET A 153 0.30 4.15 0.93
CA MET A 153 1.73 3.85 0.94
C MET A 153 2.35 4.28 -0.37
N LYS A 154 3.58 4.79 -0.36
CA LYS A 154 4.20 5.35 -1.56
C LYS A 154 4.59 4.25 -2.57
N HIS A 155 4.49 4.55 -3.86
CA HIS A 155 4.85 3.60 -4.92
C HIS A 155 6.35 3.33 -5.00
N ALA A 156 6.67 2.06 -5.29
CA ALA A 156 7.95 1.52 -5.73
C ALA A 156 9.16 1.68 -4.77
N PRO A 157 9.11 1.08 -3.57
CA PRO A 157 10.33 0.71 -2.86
C PRO A 157 11.07 -0.46 -3.53
N PHE A 158 12.32 -0.66 -3.13
CA PHE A 158 12.99 -1.96 -3.27
C PHE A 158 12.25 -2.97 -2.37
N ILE A 159 11.65 -3.96 -3.03
CA ILE A 159 10.76 -4.95 -2.45
C ILE A 159 11.52 -5.99 -1.62
N ALA A 160 10.80 -6.72 -0.76
CA ALA A 160 11.37 -7.91 -0.15
C ALA A 160 11.64 -9.00 -1.20
N THR A 161 12.71 -9.75 -0.99
CA THR A 161 13.11 -10.93 -1.76
C THR A 161 13.46 -12.03 -0.76
N GLU A 162 13.55 -13.28 -1.21
CA GLU A 162 13.97 -14.40 -0.38
C GLU A 162 15.31 -14.12 0.33
N LYS A 163 16.25 -13.48 -0.38
CA LYS A 163 17.57 -13.13 0.14
C LYS A 163 17.53 -11.98 1.14
N SER A 164 16.73 -10.95 0.92
CA SER A 164 16.60 -9.84 1.88
C SER A 164 15.79 -10.25 3.12
N VAL A 165 14.83 -11.17 2.97
CA VAL A 165 14.10 -11.77 4.09
C VAL A 165 15.04 -12.59 4.95
N LYS A 166 15.75 -13.55 4.33
CA LYS A 166 16.79 -14.32 5.03
C LYS A 166 17.78 -13.40 5.74
N ALA A 167 18.24 -12.34 5.07
CA ALA A 167 19.20 -11.40 5.62
C ALA A 167 18.71 -10.75 6.92
N HIS A 168 17.55 -10.09 6.94
CA HIS A 168 17.13 -9.38 8.16
C HIS A 168 16.72 -10.33 9.29
N GLU A 169 16.31 -11.57 8.97
CA GLU A 169 15.96 -12.59 9.98
C GLU A 169 17.19 -13.24 10.63
N THR A 170 18.30 -13.41 9.90
CA THR A 170 19.46 -14.16 10.41
C THR A 170 20.68 -13.30 10.73
N ARG A 171 20.78 -12.08 10.17
CA ARG A 171 21.94 -11.22 10.40
C ARG A 171 21.91 -10.61 11.81
N PRO A 172 23.03 -10.55 12.53
CA PRO A 172 23.11 -9.88 13.84
C PRO A 172 22.77 -8.38 13.83
N ASP A 173 22.86 -7.75 12.66
CA ASP A 173 22.60 -6.32 12.43
C ASP A 173 21.18 -6.02 11.94
N GLY A 174 20.37 -7.05 11.67
CA GLY A 174 18.97 -6.96 11.23
C GLY A 174 18.73 -6.30 9.86
N ARG A 175 19.77 -6.01 9.07
CA ARG A 175 19.58 -5.35 7.77
C ARG A 175 18.96 -6.28 6.74
N ALA A 176 18.03 -5.77 5.95
CA ALA A 176 17.50 -6.44 4.77
C ALA A 176 18.43 -6.32 3.55
N LEU A 177 19.75 -6.51 3.79
CA LEU A 177 20.81 -6.43 2.79
C LEU A 177 21.23 -7.83 2.36
N SER A 178 20.96 -8.15 1.10
CA SER A 178 21.30 -9.43 0.50
C SER A 178 22.82 -9.60 0.39
N GLU A 179 23.36 -10.59 1.10
CA GLU A 179 24.81 -10.83 1.27
C GLU A 179 25.61 -10.81 -0.04
N ASN A 180 25.14 -11.52 -1.08
CA ASN A 180 25.92 -11.74 -2.30
C ASN A 180 25.62 -10.75 -3.44
N THR A 181 24.58 -9.92 -3.31
CA THR A 181 24.15 -9.04 -4.41
C THR A 181 24.24 -7.56 -4.07
N GLY A 182 24.39 -7.22 -2.78
CA GLY A 182 24.29 -5.84 -2.30
C GLY A 182 22.87 -5.26 -2.39
N TYR A 183 21.86 -6.06 -2.76
CA TYR A 183 20.47 -5.59 -2.82
C TYR A 183 19.93 -5.29 -1.43
N GLN A 184 19.58 -4.02 -1.18
CA GLN A 184 19.02 -3.52 0.06
C GLN A 184 17.51 -3.31 -0.09
N ALA A 185 16.70 -4.20 0.47
CA ALA A 185 15.25 -3.98 0.50
C ALA A 185 14.91 -2.78 1.42
N ASN A 186 13.83 -2.05 1.11
CA ASN A 186 13.30 -0.99 1.99
C ASN A 186 12.23 -1.51 2.96
N LEU A 187 11.90 -2.80 2.86
CA LEU A 187 10.85 -3.49 3.61
C LEU A 187 11.45 -4.76 4.21
N ARG A 188 10.94 -5.16 5.37
CA ARG A 188 11.24 -6.49 5.94
C ARG A 188 10.55 -7.59 5.13
N TYR A 189 9.28 -7.37 4.77
CA TYR A 189 8.43 -8.36 4.12
C TYR A 189 7.50 -7.72 3.08
N GLY A 190 7.25 -8.43 1.97
CA GLY A 190 6.38 -8.00 0.87
C GLY A 190 6.78 -6.70 0.18
N SER A 191 5.76 -6.03 -0.37
CA SER A 191 5.85 -4.77 -1.12
C SER A 191 4.48 -4.14 -1.32
N GLN A 192 4.42 -2.89 -1.80
CA GLN A 192 3.13 -2.32 -2.21
C GLN A 192 2.46 -3.14 -3.32
N GLN A 193 3.23 -3.91 -4.10
CA GLN A 193 2.67 -4.77 -5.14
C GLN A 193 2.05 -6.07 -4.58
N SER A 194 2.30 -6.41 -3.32
CA SER A 194 1.76 -7.63 -2.69
C SER A 194 0.24 -7.63 -2.55
N ILE A 195 -0.36 -6.44 -2.54
CA ILE A 195 -1.81 -6.26 -2.47
C ILE A 195 -2.45 -6.11 -3.86
N THR A 196 -1.63 -5.99 -4.90
CA THR A 196 -2.10 -5.69 -6.25
C THR A 196 -2.30 -6.97 -7.05
N ARG A 197 -3.15 -6.88 -8.06
CA ARG A 197 -3.24 -7.88 -9.12
C ARG A 197 -3.35 -7.18 -10.46
N ASN A 198 -2.95 -7.88 -11.52
CA ASN A 198 -3.23 -7.43 -12.87
C ASN A 198 -4.68 -7.72 -13.24
N TRP A 199 -5.31 -6.73 -13.87
CA TRP A 199 -6.66 -6.78 -14.40
C TRP A 199 -6.57 -6.69 -15.92
N HIS A 200 -6.89 -7.76 -16.63
CA HIS A 200 -6.82 -7.80 -18.09
C HIS A 200 -8.20 -7.42 -18.66
N MET A 201 -8.46 -6.11 -18.74
CA MET A 201 -9.72 -5.61 -19.28
C MET A 201 -9.89 -6.09 -20.72
N PRO A 202 -10.95 -6.86 -21.06
CA PRO A 202 -11.13 -7.36 -22.44
C PRO A 202 -11.22 -6.25 -23.49
N MET A 203 -11.74 -5.08 -23.11
CA MET A 203 -11.81 -3.91 -24.00
C MET A 203 -10.43 -3.41 -24.44
N HIS A 204 -9.36 -3.69 -23.69
CA HIS A 204 -7.98 -3.34 -24.07
C HIS A 204 -7.31 -4.40 -24.96
N GLN A 205 -8.03 -5.47 -25.31
CA GLN A 205 -7.52 -6.63 -26.05
C GLN A 205 -8.18 -6.77 -27.43
N THR A 206 -8.99 -5.81 -27.86
CA THR A 206 -9.68 -5.90 -29.16
C THR A 206 -8.74 -5.57 -30.32
N ASP A 207 -8.74 -6.45 -31.32
CA ASP A 207 -8.05 -6.26 -32.61
C ASP A 207 -8.81 -5.33 -33.58
N SER A 208 -9.97 -4.82 -33.15
CA SER A 208 -10.87 -4.00 -33.98
C SER A 208 -10.90 -2.52 -33.59
N LEU A 209 -10.13 -2.09 -32.59
CA LEU A 209 -10.11 -0.68 -32.21
C LEU A 209 -9.40 0.14 -33.29
N PHE A 210 -10.11 1.08 -33.91
CA PHE A 210 -9.53 2.08 -34.79
C PHE A 210 -8.83 3.18 -33.98
N HIS A 211 -7.55 3.42 -34.24
CA HIS A 211 -6.82 4.54 -33.63
C HIS A 211 -5.66 5.04 -34.52
N LYS A 212 -5.10 6.20 -34.16
CA LYS A 212 -3.88 6.73 -34.80
C LYS A 212 -2.69 5.86 -34.44
N ALA A 213 -1.80 5.59 -35.39
CA ALA A 213 -0.53 4.93 -35.13
C ALA A 213 0.39 5.83 -34.28
N LYS A 214 1.19 5.21 -33.39
CA LYS A 214 2.05 5.89 -32.41
C LYS A 214 3.13 6.77 -33.06
N VAL A 215 3.74 6.30 -34.16
CA VAL A 215 4.95 6.90 -34.75
C VAL A 215 4.77 7.41 -36.19
N SER A 216 3.53 7.51 -36.67
CA SER A 216 3.26 8.04 -38.02
C SER A 216 1.88 8.68 -38.11
N MET A 217 1.68 9.54 -39.12
CA MET A 217 0.37 10.12 -39.45
C MET A 217 -0.49 9.12 -40.25
N SER A 218 -0.73 7.95 -39.65
CA SER A 218 -1.54 6.88 -40.23
C SER A 218 -2.54 6.34 -39.21
N PHE A 219 -3.47 5.51 -39.68
CA PHE A 219 -4.46 4.84 -38.85
C PHE A 219 -4.28 3.33 -38.95
N ILE A 220 -4.54 2.64 -37.84
CA ILE A 220 -4.54 1.20 -37.75
C ILE A 220 -5.76 0.70 -36.99
N PHE A 221 -6.02 -0.60 -37.11
CA PHE A 221 -6.96 -1.33 -36.29
C PHE A 221 -6.19 -2.28 -35.37
N GLY A 222 -6.63 -2.40 -34.13
CA GLY A 222 -6.14 -3.41 -33.20
C GLY A 222 -5.03 -2.93 -32.28
N GLY A 223 -4.24 -3.86 -31.75
CA GLY A 223 -3.25 -3.57 -30.70
C GLY A 223 -2.03 -2.78 -31.19
N GLU A 224 -1.53 -1.87 -30.35
CA GLU A 224 -0.26 -1.16 -30.55
C GLU A 224 0.41 -0.86 -29.20
N ALA A 225 1.70 -1.23 -29.08
CA ALA A 225 2.46 -1.02 -27.85
C ALA A 225 2.52 0.47 -27.44
N ASP A 226 2.28 0.74 -26.15
CA ASP A 226 2.16 2.07 -25.54
C ASP A 226 1.00 2.95 -26.06
N ASN A 227 0.07 2.42 -26.86
CA ASN A 227 -1.11 3.15 -27.34
C ASN A 227 -2.42 2.39 -27.05
N HIS A 228 -2.57 1.18 -27.61
CA HIS A 228 -3.69 0.28 -27.35
C HIS A 228 -3.18 -1.12 -27.02
N ALA A 229 -3.02 -1.41 -25.74
CA ALA A 229 -2.64 -2.71 -25.23
C ALA A 229 -3.22 -2.87 -23.82
N ILE A 230 -3.12 -4.08 -23.27
CA ILE A 230 -3.48 -4.33 -21.86
C ILE A 230 -2.68 -3.38 -20.98
N ASN A 231 -3.39 -2.46 -20.33
CA ASN A 231 -2.88 -1.75 -19.17
C ASN A 231 -3.38 -2.42 -17.89
N THR A 232 -2.63 -2.26 -16.80
CA THR A 232 -3.03 -2.73 -15.49
C THR A 232 -3.29 -1.52 -14.61
N VAL A 233 -4.31 -1.60 -13.76
CA VAL A 233 -4.71 -0.50 -12.87
C VAL A 233 -4.46 -0.90 -11.42
N PRO A 234 -3.19 -0.90 -10.94
CA PRO A 234 -2.88 -1.26 -9.56
C PRO A 234 -3.06 -0.08 -8.58
N LYS A 235 -3.64 1.05 -9.02
CA LYS A 235 -3.58 2.31 -8.26
C LYS A 235 -4.32 2.21 -6.92
N GLU A 236 -5.31 1.32 -6.84
CA GLU A 236 -6.28 1.31 -5.78
C GLU A 236 -6.79 -0.11 -5.47
N THR A 237 -6.65 -0.55 -4.23
CA THR A 237 -7.05 -1.90 -3.77
C THR A 237 -7.79 -1.81 -2.44
N LEU A 238 -8.88 -2.57 -2.29
CA LEU A 238 -9.45 -2.83 -0.96
C LEU A 238 -8.54 -3.75 -0.14
N VAL A 239 -8.14 -3.28 1.03
CA VAL A 239 -7.23 -3.96 1.95
C VAL A 239 -7.83 -4.04 3.35
N ARG A 240 -7.34 -5.00 4.12
CA ARG A 240 -7.52 -5.13 5.57
C ARG A 240 -6.18 -4.84 6.24
N ILE A 241 -6.24 -4.14 7.35
CA ILE A 241 -5.07 -3.77 8.15
C ILE A 241 -5.17 -4.51 9.48
N THR A 242 -4.10 -5.21 9.86
CA THR A 242 -4.03 -5.92 11.14
C THR A 242 -2.72 -5.62 11.82
N LYS A 243 -2.75 -5.29 13.11
CA LYS A 243 -1.53 -5.11 13.92
C LYS A 243 -0.64 -6.36 13.84
N ALA A 244 0.65 -6.13 13.62
CA ALA A 244 1.66 -7.18 13.57
C ALA A 244 2.59 -7.09 14.79
N GLU A 245 3.19 -5.93 15.03
CA GLU A 245 4.14 -5.72 16.14
C GLU A 245 4.01 -4.29 16.69
N ASP A 246 4.39 -4.12 17.96
CA ASP A 246 4.55 -2.80 18.57
C ASP A 246 5.65 -1.98 17.88
N GLY A 247 5.41 -0.67 17.78
CA GLY A 247 6.32 0.30 17.17
C GLY A 247 7.50 0.74 18.05
N GLY A 248 7.41 0.52 19.36
CA GLY A 248 8.48 0.84 20.30
C GLY A 248 9.73 0.00 20.07
N MET A 249 10.86 0.49 20.58
CA MET A 249 12.18 -0.10 20.35
C MET A 249 12.20 -1.59 20.70
N GLY A 250 12.70 -2.43 19.78
CA GLY A 250 12.74 -3.88 19.98
C GLY A 250 11.36 -4.54 20.05
N GLY A 251 10.33 -3.88 19.51
CA GLY A 251 8.96 -4.42 19.45
C GLY A 251 8.22 -4.33 20.77
N LYS A 252 8.48 -3.29 21.57
CA LYS A 252 7.88 -3.13 22.90
C LYS A 252 7.33 -1.73 23.11
N GLY A 253 6.02 -1.63 23.31
CA GLY A 253 5.33 -0.39 23.65
C GLY A 253 5.23 0.58 22.47
N ILE A 254 4.91 1.84 22.78
CA ILE A 254 4.65 2.88 21.78
C ILE A 254 5.97 3.38 21.18
N TRP A 255 5.95 3.66 19.86
CA TRP A 255 7.07 4.28 19.18
C TRP A 255 7.43 5.63 19.82
N LYS A 256 8.69 5.80 20.24
CA LYS A 256 9.12 6.92 21.10
C LYS A 256 8.70 8.31 20.57
N PRO A 257 8.86 8.66 19.28
CA PRO A 257 8.37 9.93 18.75
C PRO A 257 6.87 10.17 18.97
N ALA A 258 6.03 9.12 18.92
CA ALA A 258 4.59 9.24 19.18
C ALA A 258 4.26 9.59 20.64
N THR A 259 5.21 9.46 21.57
CA THR A 259 5.00 9.84 22.98
C THR A 259 5.51 11.24 23.33
N THR A 260 6.08 11.95 22.36
CA THR A 260 6.76 13.24 22.63
C THR A 260 5.82 14.43 22.76
N GLY A 261 4.58 14.30 22.29
CA GLY A 261 3.68 15.45 22.22
C GLY A 261 3.65 16.17 20.87
N TYR A 262 4.42 15.70 19.88
CA TYR A 262 4.67 16.41 18.61
C TYR A 262 4.21 15.65 17.37
N THR A 263 3.46 14.56 17.54
CA THR A 263 2.88 13.81 16.42
C THR A 263 1.37 14.02 16.37
N PRO A 264 0.74 13.87 15.19
CA PRO A 264 -0.70 14.03 15.04
C PRO A 264 -1.49 13.20 16.05
N ASP A 265 -2.47 13.83 16.68
CA ASP A 265 -3.39 13.24 17.66
C ASP A 265 -2.70 12.70 18.93
N ASN A 266 -1.47 13.14 19.17
CA ASN A 266 -0.69 12.90 20.38
C ASN A 266 -0.15 14.22 20.93
N GLU A 267 -0.80 15.36 20.68
CA GLU A 267 -0.30 16.68 21.03
C GLU A 267 -0.22 16.89 22.54
N ASN A 268 0.94 17.34 23.03
CA ASN A 268 1.08 17.80 24.40
C ASN A 268 0.46 19.21 24.58
N GLU A 269 0.38 19.68 25.82
CA GLU A 269 -0.20 21.00 26.13
C GLU A 269 0.51 22.16 25.41
N MET A 270 1.82 22.07 25.18
CA MET A 270 2.53 23.09 24.41
C MET A 270 2.10 23.08 22.94
N MET A 271 1.98 21.91 22.31
CA MET A 271 1.53 21.81 20.92
C MET A 271 0.08 22.22 20.74
N LYS A 272 -0.81 21.89 21.68
CA LYS A 272 -2.19 22.39 21.64
C LYS A 272 -2.23 23.92 21.63
N ARG A 273 -1.42 24.58 22.48
CA ARG A 273 -1.28 26.04 22.47
C ARG A 273 -0.68 26.57 21.19
N TYR A 274 0.33 25.91 20.62
CA TYR A 274 0.89 26.28 19.32
C TYR A 274 -0.17 26.25 18.22
N LEU A 275 -0.94 25.17 18.12
CA LEU A 275 -1.99 25.01 17.13
C LEU A 275 -3.13 26.03 17.31
N ALA A 276 -3.40 26.45 18.55
CA ALA A 276 -4.37 27.51 18.84
C ALA A 276 -3.84 28.94 18.58
N GLY A 277 -2.53 29.11 18.32
CA GLY A 277 -1.90 30.42 18.19
C GLY A 277 -1.56 31.12 19.51
N ASP A 278 -1.60 30.40 20.64
CA ASP A 278 -1.47 30.95 22.00
C ASP A 278 -0.03 31.03 22.53
N LEU A 279 0.98 30.80 21.68
CA LEU A 279 2.38 30.93 22.09
C LEU A 279 2.86 32.38 22.12
N THR A 280 2.30 33.24 21.26
CA THR A 280 2.72 34.63 21.14
C THR A 280 1.50 35.53 21.20
N LYS A 281 1.54 36.53 22.07
CA LYS A 281 0.53 37.60 22.09
C LYS A 281 0.91 38.63 21.03
N VAL A 282 0.11 38.76 19.97
CA VAL A 282 0.23 39.88 19.03
C VAL A 282 -0.37 41.10 19.72
N LYS A 283 0.44 42.13 19.99
CA LYS A 283 -0.09 43.44 20.40
C LYS A 283 -0.91 43.99 19.24
N THR A 284 -2.19 44.24 19.49
CA THR A 284 -3.06 45.04 18.62
C THR A 284 -2.90 46.52 18.95
#